data_AF-A0A7W7GL39-F1
#
_entry.id   AF-A0A7W7GL39-F1
#
_cell.length_a   1.000
_cell.length_b   1.000
_cell.length_c   1.000
_cell.angle_alpha   90.00
_cell.angle_beta   90.00
_cell.angle_gamma   90.00
#
_symmetry.space_group_name_H-M   'P 1'
#
loop_
_entity.id
_entity.type
_entity.pdbx_description
1 polymer ?
#
loop_
_entity_poly.entity_id
_entity_poly.type
_entity_poly.pdbx_seq_one_letter_code
_entity_poly.pdbx_strand_id
1 'polypeptide(L)'
;MGRARAGGDDPADAGPDADVMVIDVTVMDGDWRREVRKEVIERVLAALADACGLPEPSPAWWVTFRVIDEGSWGSRGTVLSVLSLLETGVFTGEKADAVRTALRA
;
A
#
# COMPACT_ATOMS: atom_id res chain seq x y z
N MET A 1 14.54 -18.03 18.09
CA MET A 1 14.05 -17.89 16.70
C MET A 1 14.50 -16.52 16.22
N GLY A 2 15.50 -16.45 15.34
CA GLY A 2 16.14 -15.19 14.96
C GLY A 2 15.20 -14.36 14.08
N ARG A 3 14.93 -13.11 14.46
CA ARG A 3 14.16 -12.17 13.66
C ARG A 3 15.00 -11.72 12.47
N ALA A 4 14.46 -11.89 11.26
CA ALA A 4 15.06 -11.35 10.05
C ALA A 4 15.01 -9.81 10.11
N ARG A 5 16.14 -9.17 9.82
CA ARG A 5 16.28 -7.71 9.81
C ARG A 5 16.15 -7.20 8.37
N ALA A 6 15.15 -6.39 8.08
CA ALA A 6 15.14 -5.52 6.91
C ALA A 6 15.73 -4.17 7.35
N GLY A 7 16.70 -3.63 6.62
CA GLY A 7 17.46 -2.44 7.02
C GLY A 7 16.59 -1.22 7.30
N GLY A 8 16.39 -0.94 8.59
CA GLY A 8 15.71 0.19 9.23
C GLY A 8 15.73 -0.05 10.75
N ASP A 9 15.75 1.00 11.57
CA ASP A 9 15.82 0.89 13.04
C ASP A 9 14.50 0.35 13.61
N ASP A 10 14.41 -0.94 13.98
CA ASP A 10 13.22 -1.70 14.43
C ASP A 10 12.27 -0.84 15.30
N PRO A 11 10.92 -0.93 15.15
CA PRO A 11 10.02 -0.21 16.06
C PRO A 11 10.29 -0.52 17.55
N ALA A 12 10.84 -1.69 17.87
CA ALA A 12 11.25 -2.06 19.22
C ALA A 12 12.55 -1.39 19.70
N ASP A 13 13.33 -0.82 18.78
CA ASP A 13 14.54 -0.04 19.07
C ASP A 13 14.23 1.46 19.23
N ALA A 14 13.00 1.89 18.92
CA ALA A 14 12.53 3.23 19.24
C ALA A 14 12.48 3.40 20.77
N GLY A 15 13.20 4.39 21.29
CA GLY A 15 13.27 4.65 22.74
C GLY A 15 11.88 4.87 23.37
N PRO A 16 11.77 4.77 24.71
CA PRO A 16 10.48 4.78 25.41
C PRO A 16 9.63 6.05 25.20
N ASP A 17 10.23 7.14 24.70
CA ASP A 17 9.56 8.42 24.41
C ASP A 17 9.24 8.62 22.92
N ALA A 18 9.50 7.63 22.06
CA ALA A 18 9.24 7.74 20.64
C ALA A 18 7.74 7.63 20.32
N ASP A 19 7.23 8.56 19.51
CA ASP A 19 5.88 8.47 18.94
C ASP A 19 5.90 7.48 17.77
N VAL A 20 5.47 6.25 18.04
CA VAL A 20 5.51 5.12 17.09
C VAL A 20 4.19 5.00 16.34
N MET A 21 4.27 4.95 15.01
CA MET A 21 3.14 4.62 14.14
C MET A 21 3.51 3.47 13.19
N VAL A 22 2.58 2.51 13.04
CA VAL A 22 2.71 1.42 12.08
C VAL A 22 1.48 1.43 11.18
N ILE A 23 1.72 1.56 9.87
CA ILE A 23 0.69 1.69 8.84
C ILE A 23 0.76 0.47 7.92
N ASP A 24 -0.34 -0.27 7.83
CA ASP A 24 -0.50 -1.35 6.86
C ASP A 24 -1.31 -0.85 5.65
N VAL A 25 -0.62 -0.63 4.53
CA VAL A 25 -1.24 -0.40 3.23
C VAL A 25 -1.48 -1.76 2.58
N THR A 26 -2.73 -2.20 2.58
CA THR A 26 -3.14 -3.42 1.86
C THR A 26 -3.74 -3.03 0.51
N VAL A 27 -3.35 -3.72 -0.56
CA VAL A 27 -3.86 -3.53 -1.94
C VAL A 27 -4.10 -4.87 -2.61
N MET A 28 -5.08 -4.96 -3.50
CA MET A 28 -5.23 -6.13 -4.38
C MET A 28 -4.11 -6.20 -5.40
N ASP A 29 -3.83 -7.41 -5.90
CA ASP A 29 -2.84 -7.66 -6.94
C ASP A 29 -3.09 -6.82 -8.20
N GLY A 30 -2.01 -6.28 -8.76
CA GLY A 30 -2.01 -5.25 -9.79
C GLY A 30 -0.60 -4.84 -10.21
N ASP A 31 -0.48 -3.77 -11.01
CA ASP A 31 0.81 -3.27 -11.55
C ASP A 31 1.62 -2.49 -10.49
N TRP A 32 1.86 -3.10 -9.33
CA TRP A 32 2.58 -2.53 -8.18
C TRP A 32 4.10 -2.68 -8.32
N ARG A 33 4.66 -2.07 -9.37
CA ARG A 33 6.11 -1.99 -9.56
C ARG A 33 6.79 -1.41 -8.32
N ARG A 34 8.07 -1.75 -8.13
CA ARG A 34 8.83 -1.32 -6.94
C ARG A 34 8.80 0.21 -6.77
N GLU A 35 8.86 0.93 -7.88
CA GLU A 35 8.87 2.39 -7.95
C GLU A 35 7.53 2.97 -7.49
N VAL A 36 6.41 2.35 -7.88
CA VAL A 36 5.06 2.76 -7.44
C VAL A 36 4.89 2.49 -5.94
N ARG A 37 5.33 1.32 -5.47
CA ARG A 37 5.29 0.98 -4.03
C ARG A 37 6.10 1.97 -3.20
N LYS A 38 7.29 2.34 -3.67
CA LYS A 38 8.14 3.37 -3.06
C LYS A 38 7.39 4.70 -2.97
N GLU A 39 6.82 5.17 -4.08
CA GLU A 39 6.09 6.44 -4.14
C GLU A 39 4.89 6.48 -3.20
N VAL A 40 4.13 5.38 -3.10
CA VAL A 40 3.03 5.27 -2.13
C VAL A 40 3.54 5.39 -0.70
N ILE A 41 4.59 4.64 -0.34
CA ILE A 41 5.16 4.67 1.02
C ILE A 41 5.65 6.08 1.37
N GLU A 42 6.44 6.71 0.49
CA GLU A 42 6.98 8.06 0.72
C GLU A 42 5.87 9.10 0.86
N ARG A 43 4.83 9.02 0.03
CA ARG A 43 3.69 9.95 0.10
C ARG A 43 2.82 9.73 1.33
N VAL A 44 2.61 8.50 1.77
CA VAL A 44 1.87 8.20 3.00
C VAL A 44 2.60 8.81 4.19
N LEU A 45 3.91 8.59 4.31
CA LEU A 45 4.72 9.17 5.38
C LEU A 45 4.71 10.71 5.33
N ALA A 46 4.89 11.30 4.15
CA ALA A 46 4.84 12.76 3.99
C ALA A 46 3.47 13.35 4.38
N ALA A 47 2.37 12.69 3.99
CA ALA A 47 1.02 13.12 4.33
C ALA A 47 0.75 13.02 5.84
N LEU A 48 1.29 11.99 6.51
CA LEU A 48 1.20 11.87 7.97
C LEU A 48 2.00 12.99 8.66
N ALA A 49 3.20 13.31 8.17
CA ALA A 49 4.00 14.40 8.72
C ALA A 49 3.26 15.72 8.62
N ASP A 50 2.70 16.03 7.45
CA ASP A 50 1.88 17.21 7.21
C ASP A 50 0.66 17.26 8.15
N ALA A 51 -0.10 16.16 8.25
CA ALA A 51 -1.26 16.06 9.13
C ALA A 51 -0.90 16.24 10.62
N CYS A 52 0.30 15.84 11.03
CA CYS A 52 0.82 16.01 12.39
C CYS A 52 1.54 17.36 12.60
N GLY A 53 1.66 18.21 11.56
CA GLY A 53 2.39 19.47 11.64
C GLY A 53 3.91 19.31 11.82
N LEU A 54 4.47 18.18 11.39
CA LEU A 54 5.90 17.88 11.44
C LEU A 54 6.58 18.23 10.11
N PRO A 55 7.83 18.72 10.13
CA PRO A 55 8.56 19.07 8.91
C PRO A 55 8.98 17.85 8.09
N GLU A 56 9.15 16.69 8.75
CA GLU A 56 9.50 15.42 8.12
C GLU A 56 8.87 14.25 8.90
N PRO A 57 8.67 13.08 8.26
CA PRO A 57 8.16 11.90 8.94
C PRO A 57 9.11 11.43 10.05
N SER A 58 8.56 10.99 11.18
CA SER A 58 9.36 10.43 12.27
C SER A 58 10.08 9.15 11.82
N PRO A 59 11.35 8.93 12.22
CA PRO A 59 12.07 7.69 11.94
C PRO A 59 11.45 6.46 12.62
N ALA A 60 10.60 6.67 13.63
CA ALA A 60 9.86 5.61 14.32
C ALA A 60 8.54 5.23 13.61
N TRP A 61 8.26 5.80 12.43
CA TRP A 61 7.06 5.51 11.66
C TRP A 61 7.34 4.54 10.51
N TRP A 62 6.43 3.57 10.36
CA TRP A 62 6.62 2.45 9.45
C TRP A 62 5.43 2.26 8.55
N VAL A 63 5.70 2.00 7.27
CA VAL A 63 4.66 1.64 6.30
C VAL A 63 4.99 0.26 5.72
N THR A 64 4.08 -0.69 5.90
CA THR A 64 4.09 -1.96 5.18
C THR A 64 3.17 -1.85 3.99
N PHE A 65 3.68 -2.18 2.80
CA PHE A 65 2.87 -2.31 1.58
C PHE A 65 2.64 -3.79 1.28
N ARG A 66 1.42 -4.27 1.45
CA ARG A 66 1.03 -5.67 1.26
C ARG A 66 0.11 -5.82 0.06
N VAL A 67 0.53 -6.67 -0.87
CA VAL A 67 -0.31 -7.12 -1.97
C VAL A 67 -1.07 -8.38 -1.52
N ILE A 68 -2.37 -8.43 -1.78
CA ILE A 68 -3.24 -9.58 -1.52
C ILE A 68 -3.88 -10.07 -2.80
N ASP A 69 -4.22 -11.36 -2.81
CA ASP A 69 -4.85 -12.00 -3.97
C ASP A 69 -6.23 -11.39 -4.28
N GLU A 70 -6.60 -11.39 -5.56
CA GLU A 70 -7.93 -10.99 -6.02
C GLU A 70 -9.01 -11.77 -5.26
N GLY A 71 -10.02 -11.06 -4.79
CA GLY A 71 -11.11 -11.63 -4.02
C GLY A 71 -10.86 -11.76 -2.51
N SER A 72 -9.66 -11.39 -2.02
CA SER A 72 -9.34 -11.36 -0.60
C SER A 72 -9.78 -10.06 0.11
N TRP A 73 -10.34 -9.10 -0.64
CA TRP A 73 -10.91 -7.86 -0.10
C TRP A 73 -12.43 -7.90 -0.19
N GLY A 74 -13.13 -7.51 0.88
CA GLY A 74 -14.58 -7.29 0.83
C GLY A 74 -15.05 -6.05 1.58
N SER A 75 -16.24 -5.57 1.22
CA SER A 75 -16.97 -4.53 1.95
C SER A 75 -18.47 -4.69 1.70
N ARG A 76 -19.31 -4.28 2.66
CA ARG A 76 -20.78 -4.34 2.55
C ARG A 76 -21.35 -5.73 2.18
N GLY A 77 -20.70 -6.79 2.64
CA GLY A 77 -21.13 -8.17 2.41
C GLY A 77 -20.76 -8.72 1.04
N THR A 78 -19.97 -8.01 0.23
CA THR A 78 -19.49 -8.49 -1.06
C THR A 78 -17.97 -8.48 -1.12
N VAL A 79 -17.42 -9.44 -1.86
CA VAL A 79 -16.04 -9.39 -2.32
C VAL A 79 -15.89 -8.25 -3.32
N LEU A 80 -14.84 -7.45 -3.20
CA LEU A 80 -14.48 -6.41 -4.15
C LEU A 80 -13.54 -7.00 -5.20
N SER A 81 -13.75 -6.60 -6.45
CA SER A 81 -12.93 -7.04 -7.58
C SER A 81 -12.31 -5.83 -8.28
N VAL A 82 -11.04 -5.93 -8.64
CA VAL A 82 -10.35 -4.89 -9.41
C VAL A 82 -10.94 -4.81 -10.81
N LEU A 83 -11.50 -5.94 -11.30
CA LEU A 83 -12.16 -6.02 -12.59
C LEU A 83 -13.45 -5.19 -12.62
N SER A 84 -14.11 -4.99 -11.47
CA SER A 84 -15.26 -4.08 -11.37
C SER A 84 -14.88 -2.64 -11.67
N LEU A 85 -13.61 -2.25 -11.54
CA LEU A 85 -13.15 -0.90 -11.85
C LEU A 85 -13.04 -0.64 -13.37
N LEU A 86 -13.02 -1.67 -14.21
CA LEU A 86 -12.94 -1.54 -15.67
C LEU A 86 -14.14 -0.77 -16.27
N GLU A 87 -15.25 -0.68 -15.54
CA GLU A 87 -16.47 0.02 -15.95
C GLU A 87 -16.60 1.43 -15.34
N THR A 88 -15.72 1.78 -14.40
CA THR A 88 -15.82 3.01 -13.60
C THR A 88 -15.10 4.22 -14.20
N GLY A 89 -14.33 4.01 -15.27
CA GLY A 89 -13.46 5.04 -15.87
C GLY A 89 -12.12 5.25 -15.15
N VAL A 90 -11.80 4.45 -14.13
CA VAL A 90 -10.48 4.45 -13.45
C VAL A 90 -9.36 4.07 -14.41
N PHE A 91 -9.63 3.16 -15.34
CA PHE A 91 -8.67 2.80 -16.39
C PHE A 91 -8.95 3.61 -17.65
N THR A 92 -7.88 3.94 -18.39
CA THR A 92 -8.03 4.38 -19.79
C THR A 92 -8.70 3.27 -20.60
N GLY A 93 -9.44 3.63 -21.65
CA GLY A 93 -10.13 2.65 -22.50
C GLY A 93 -9.19 1.57 -23.05
N GLU A 94 -8.04 2.00 -23.56
CA GLU A 94 -6.98 1.10 -24.05
C GLU A 94 -6.52 0.09 -23.00
N LYS A 95 -6.25 0.56 -21.76
CA LYS A 95 -5.80 -0.32 -20.68
C LYS A 95 -6.90 -1.28 -20.24
N ALA A 96 -8.15 -0.81 -20.18
CA ALA A 96 -9.28 -1.66 -19.84
C ALA A 96 -9.48 -2.79 -20.86
N ASP A 97 -9.37 -2.50 -22.16
CA ASP A 97 -9.51 -3.48 -23.23
C ASP A 97 -8.34 -4.47 -23.26
N ALA A 98 -7.11 -4.01 -22.98
CA ALA A 98 -5.95 -4.89 -22.82
C ALA A 98 -6.17 -5.90 -21.67
N VAL A 99 -6.67 -5.46 -20.51
CA VAL A 99 -7.00 -6.35 -19.38
C VAL A 99 -8.09 -7.34 -19.77
N ARG A 100 -9.18 -6.89 -20.40
CA ARG A 100 -10.27 -7.78 -20.85
C ARG A 100 -9.79 -8.84 -21.84
N THR A 101 -8.84 -8.48 -22.70
CA THR A 101 -8.25 -9.41 -23.68
C THR A 101 -7.40 -10.47 -22.98
N ALA A 102 -6.56 -10.06 -22.04
CA ALA A 102 -5.71 -10.97 -21.27
C ALA A 102 -6.51 -12.00 -20.46
N LEU A 103 -7.69 -11.63 -19.94
CA LEU A 103 -8.57 -12.55 -19.20
C LEU A 103 -9.28 -13.60 -20.06
N ARG A 104 -9.30 -13.42 -21.39
CA ARG A 104 -9.96 -14.35 -22.34
C ARG A 104 -8.98 -15.33 -22.99
N ALA A 105 -7.68 -15.13 -22.78
CA ALA A 105 -6.59 -15.97 -23.29
C ALA A 105 -6.24 -17.08 -22.30
#